data_AF-A0A154VSC2-F1
#
_entry.id   AF-A0A154VSC2-F1
#
_cell.length_a   1.000
_cell.length_b   1.000
_cell.length_c   1.000
_cell.angle_alpha   90.00
_cell.angle_beta   90.00
_cell.angle_gamma   90.00
#
_symmetry.space_group_name_H-M   'P 1'
#
loop_
_entity.id
_entity.type
_entity.pdbx_description
1 polymer ?
#
loop_
_entity_poly.entity_id
_entity_poly.type
_entity_poly.pdbx_seq_one_letter_code
_entity_poly.pdbx_strand_id
1 'polypeptide(L)'
;MNGWTDTWPWLDRLALRVAGLTGRRRYGLALLLGVGLALAMPPFHLLPLIAVAFTGLIWQIEGCTTRRQAFAIGWCFGFGFFVAGLYWIANALLVDSARFWWMVPLAAAGLPALLALFVALATLALHWLRLRGTALALGFAVAWSVAEYLRGHILTGFPWNLVGYGWAPLTAMLQIGSLVGIYGLGLATALAAALPATRRPAIMLAGLALLLAIGGYGAVRLAGAPAIDDPKAQAPGVTLRLVQPNIPQQEKWNGEKREQHLLTHLEMSAAPVLPGLPAPTHIVWSETAVPFLLSEDVRARAMIGSIAPSGGAVLTGGIRVERPAVGGSRGGQGSGQGASRRADFWNSLYAIGPGGTVPATYDKAHLVPFGEYMPLRDILGFVPTVASSLDFQAGPGPRTIDVPGVPPVSPLICYEVIFPGVVADPADRPGWLLNVTNDGWYGFSTGPFQHFQIARMRAVEEGLPLVRVANTGISGIVDSYGRVTRRIGLEEKGVVDGPLPRALAAATLYARWGDALYAGALLLLLLCTIVIGRRGT
;
A
#
# COMPACT_ATOMS: atom_id res chain seq x y z
N MET A 1 23.55 -41.70 -18.61
CA MET A 1 22.30 -42.05 -17.91
C MET A 1 21.31 -40.91 -18.12
N ASN A 2 20.51 -41.01 -19.18
CA ASN A 2 19.50 -40.02 -19.57
C ASN A 2 18.14 -40.56 -19.11
N GLY A 3 17.44 -39.87 -18.21
CA GLY A 3 16.15 -40.37 -17.70
C GLY A 3 15.22 -39.35 -17.05
N TRP A 4 15.51 -38.05 -17.13
CA TRP A 4 14.67 -36.99 -16.53
C TRP A 4 14.30 -35.88 -17.53
N THR A 5 14.43 -36.14 -18.84
CA THR A 5 14.28 -35.12 -19.88
C THR A 5 12.86 -34.99 -20.46
N ASP A 6 11.92 -35.83 -20.04
CA ASP A 6 10.61 -35.87 -20.70
C ASP A 6 9.68 -34.80 -20.13
N THR A 7 9.35 -33.83 -20.99
CA THR A 7 8.24 -32.89 -20.77
C THR A 7 6.95 -33.68 -20.59
N TRP A 8 6.05 -33.20 -19.73
CA TRP A 8 4.78 -33.90 -19.54
C TRP A 8 3.88 -33.72 -20.76
N PRO A 9 3.50 -34.79 -21.50
CA PRO A 9 2.83 -34.65 -22.79
C PRO A 9 1.47 -33.94 -22.74
N TRP A 10 0.82 -33.90 -21.57
CA TRP A 10 -0.40 -33.15 -21.37
C TRP A 10 -0.16 -31.64 -21.22
N LEU A 11 0.96 -31.22 -20.61
CA LEU A 11 1.35 -29.81 -20.48
C LEU A 11 1.70 -29.23 -21.84
N ASP A 12 2.41 -29.97 -22.69
CA ASP A 12 2.73 -29.54 -24.05
C ASP A 12 1.45 -29.36 -24.89
N ARG A 13 0.50 -30.30 -24.80
CA ARG A 13 -0.81 -30.18 -25.46
C ARG A 13 -1.60 -28.98 -24.96
N LEU A 14 -1.57 -28.69 -23.67
CA LEU A 14 -2.23 -27.53 -23.09
C LEU A 14 -1.59 -26.22 -23.56
N ALA A 15 -0.26 -26.13 -23.52
CA ALA A 15 0.49 -24.96 -23.97
C ALA A 15 0.22 -24.66 -25.46
N LEU A 16 0.24 -25.68 -26.32
CA LEU A 16 -0.09 -25.53 -27.74
C LEU A 16 -1.54 -25.07 -27.94
N ARG A 17 -2.51 -25.57 -27.17
CA ARG A 17 -3.90 -25.11 -27.23
C ARG A 17 -4.02 -23.65 -26.83
N VAL A 18 -3.38 -23.23 -25.74
CA VAL A 18 -3.41 -21.84 -25.25
C VAL A 18 -2.73 -20.89 -26.25
N ALA A 19 -1.53 -21.26 -26.75
CA ALA A 19 -0.82 -20.50 -27.77
C ALA A 19 -1.59 -20.42 -29.09
N GLY A 20 -2.34 -21.47 -29.45
CA GLY A 20 -3.14 -21.55 -30.67
C GLY A 20 -4.48 -20.81 -30.62
N LEU A 21 -4.90 -20.26 -29.47
CA LEU A 21 -6.16 -19.51 -29.39
C LEU A 21 -6.13 -18.27 -30.29
N THR A 22 -7.27 -17.90 -30.87
CA THR A 22 -7.42 -16.73 -31.73
C THR A 22 -8.65 -15.90 -31.37
N GLY A 23 -8.69 -14.66 -31.86
CA GLY A 23 -9.83 -13.76 -31.71
C GLY A 23 -10.31 -13.60 -30.26
N ARG A 24 -11.63 -13.63 -30.07
CA ARG A 24 -12.28 -13.41 -28.77
C ARG A 24 -11.85 -14.42 -27.69
N ARG A 25 -11.54 -15.67 -28.06
CA ARG A 25 -11.14 -16.71 -27.11
C ARG A 25 -9.79 -16.41 -26.47
N ARG A 26 -8.83 -15.90 -27.24
CA ARG A 26 -7.52 -15.48 -26.74
C ARG A 26 -7.67 -14.32 -25.74
N TYR A 27 -8.29 -13.23 -26.17
CA TYR A 27 -8.45 -12.04 -25.33
C TYR A 27 -9.30 -12.29 -24.08
N GLY A 28 -10.36 -13.12 -24.22
CA GLY A 28 -11.17 -13.56 -23.09
C GLY A 28 -10.37 -14.37 -22.07
N LEU A 29 -9.52 -15.31 -22.53
CA LEU A 29 -8.63 -16.04 -21.62
C LEU A 29 -7.63 -15.11 -20.92
N ALA A 30 -7.00 -14.18 -21.66
CA ALA A 30 -6.09 -13.20 -21.05
C ALA A 30 -6.77 -12.42 -19.92
N LEU A 31 -7.99 -11.92 -20.15
CA LEU A 31 -8.78 -11.23 -19.15
C LEU A 31 -9.08 -12.12 -17.93
N LEU A 32 -9.53 -13.36 -18.15
CA LEU A 32 -9.83 -14.29 -17.06
C LEU A 32 -8.60 -14.68 -16.25
N LEU A 33 -7.42 -14.81 -16.88
CA LEU A 33 -6.16 -15.04 -16.16
C LEU A 33 -5.79 -13.83 -15.31
N GLY A 34 -6.03 -12.61 -15.79
CA GLY A 34 -5.88 -11.38 -15.01
C GLY A 34 -6.80 -11.35 -13.79
N VAL A 35 -8.08 -11.70 -13.96
CA VAL A 35 -9.04 -11.85 -12.85
C VAL A 35 -8.56 -12.91 -11.86
N GLY A 36 -8.04 -14.05 -12.35
CA GLY A 36 -7.45 -15.09 -11.52
C GLY A 36 -6.27 -14.58 -10.69
N LEU A 37 -5.41 -13.74 -11.27
CA LEU A 37 -4.32 -13.10 -10.52
C LEU A 37 -4.84 -12.18 -9.41
N ALA A 38 -5.96 -11.48 -9.63
CA ALA A 38 -6.55 -10.61 -8.60
C ALA A 38 -7.05 -11.42 -7.39
N LEU A 39 -7.51 -12.66 -7.60
CA LEU A 39 -7.90 -13.57 -6.52
C LEU A 39 -6.69 -14.12 -5.73
N ALA A 40 -5.46 -13.95 -6.22
CA ALA A 40 -4.27 -14.23 -5.43
C ALA A 40 -3.92 -13.09 -4.45
N MET A 41 -4.51 -11.91 -4.62
CA MET A 41 -4.29 -10.74 -3.77
C MET A 41 -5.19 -10.78 -2.51
N PRO A 42 -4.94 -9.92 -1.50
CA PRO A 42 -5.83 -9.81 -0.36
C PRO A 42 -7.27 -9.46 -0.78
N PRO A 43 -8.30 -10.01 -0.09
CA PRO A 43 -8.23 -10.91 1.08
C PRO A 43 -8.20 -12.41 0.73
N PHE A 44 -8.19 -12.80 -0.54
CA PHE A 44 -8.48 -14.18 -0.96
C PHE A 44 -7.26 -15.10 -0.93
N HIS A 45 -6.08 -14.59 -1.33
CA HIS A 45 -4.81 -15.32 -1.25
C HIS A 45 -4.79 -16.69 -1.94
N LEU A 46 -5.46 -16.83 -3.08
CA LEU A 46 -5.39 -18.03 -3.91
C LEU A 46 -4.05 -18.10 -4.68
N LEU A 47 -2.95 -18.28 -3.94
CA LEU A 47 -1.57 -18.20 -4.42
C LEU A 47 -1.25 -19.03 -5.68
N PRO A 48 -1.77 -20.27 -5.87
CA PRO A 48 -1.50 -21.03 -7.09
C PRO A 48 -1.96 -20.32 -8.37
N LEU A 49 -2.94 -19.41 -8.28
CA LEU A 49 -3.42 -18.65 -9.43
C LEU A 49 -2.36 -17.69 -9.99
N ILE A 50 -1.34 -17.30 -9.22
CA ILE A 50 -0.21 -16.50 -9.74
C ILE A 50 0.53 -17.31 -10.81
N ALA A 51 0.87 -18.56 -10.51
CA ALA A 51 1.57 -19.45 -11.44
C ALA A 51 0.71 -19.77 -12.66
N VAL A 52 -0.58 -20.04 -12.46
CA VAL A 52 -1.53 -20.31 -13.57
C VAL A 52 -1.67 -19.08 -14.48
N ALA A 53 -1.86 -17.89 -13.90
CA ALA A 53 -2.04 -16.64 -14.64
C ALA A 53 -0.81 -16.30 -15.48
N PHE A 54 0.39 -16.32 -14.88
CA PHE A 54 1.63 -15.98 -15.57
C PHE A 54 2.02 -17.03 -16.60
N THR A 55 1.87 -18.32 -16.29
CA THR A 55 2.12 -19.41 -17.24
C THR A 55 1.20 -19.30 -18.46
N GLY A 56 -0.10 -19.08 -18.23
CA GLY A 56 -1.07 -18.92 -19.30
C GLY A 56 -0.81 -17.68 -20.16
N LEU A 57 -0.40 -16.56 -19.55
CA LEU A 57 -0.03 -15.35 -20.29
C LEU A 57 1.23 -15.58 -21.14
N ILE A 58 2.26 -16.25 -20.61
CA ILE A 58 3.47 -16.58 -21.34
C ILE A 58 3.17 -17.47 -22.56
N TRP A 59 2.34 -18.51 -22.42
CA TRP A 59 1.94 -19.35 -23.56
C TRP A 59 1.14 -18.56 -24.60
N GLN A 60 0.32 -17.59 -24.20
CA GLN A 60 -0.35 -16.69 -25.15
C GLN A 60 0.64 -15.79 -25.90
N ILE A 61 1.72 -15.34 -25.24
CA ILE A 61 2.81 -14.56 -25.87
C ILE A 61 3.58 -15.43 -26.88
N GLU A 62 3.86 -16.70 -26.56
CA GLU A 62 4.52 -17.64 -27.51
C GLU A 62 3.73 -17.78 -28.81
N GLY A 63 2.40 -17.76 -28.73
CA GLY A 63 1.50 -17.83 -29.88
C GLY A 63 1.24 -16.49 -30.58
N CYS A 64 1.88 -15.38 -30.19
CA CYS A 64 1.65 -14.07 -30.81
C CYS A 64 2.45 -13.89 -32.10
N THR A 65 1.75 -13.57 -33.19
CA THR A 65 2.39 -13.30 -34.50
C THR A 65 2.54 -11.81 -34.78
N THR A 66 1.78 -10.95 -34.11
CA THR A 66 1.79 -9.50 -34.36
C THR A 66 1.96 -8.68 -33.08
N ARG A 67 2.54 -7.48 -33.22
CA ARG A 67 2.70 -6.49 -32.15
C ARG A 67 1.36 -6.10 -31.52
N ARG A 68 0.32 -5.91 -32.36
CA ARG A 68 -1.03 -5.58 -31.91
C ARG A 68 -1.61 -6.67 -31.01
N GLN A 69 -1.38 -7.94 -31.37
CA GLN A 69 -1.84 -9.07 -30.56
C GLN A 69 -1.11 -9.13 -29.22
N ALA A 70 0.22 -8.98 -29.21
CA ALA A 70 1.02 -8.96 -27.99
C ALA A 70 0.59 -7.83 -27.02
N PHE A 71 0.39 -6.63 -27.55
CA PHE A 71 -0.13 -5.50 -26.78
C PHE A 71 -1.53 -5.79 -26.24
N ALA A 72 -2.44 -6.25 -27.11
CA ALA A 72 -3.84 -6.49 -26.73
C ALA A 72 -4.00 -7.59 -25.67
N ILE A 73 -3.21 -8.68 -25.71
CA ILE A 73 -3.28 -9.71 -24.66
C ILE A 73 -2.79 -9.18 -23.31
N GLY A 74 -1.71 -8.38 -23.28
CA GLY A 74 -1.20 -7.78 -22.06
C GLY A 74 -2.18 -6.76 -21.51
N TRP A 75 -2.81 -5.97 -22.38
CA TRP A 75 -3.86 -5.03 -21.99
C TRP A 75 -5.08 -5.77 -21.42
N CYS A 76 -5.61 -6.80 -22.10
CA CYS A 76 -6.76 -7.57 -21.59
C CYS A 76 -6.46 -8.24 -20.25
N PHE A 77 -5.25 -8.80 -20.10
CA PHE A 77 -4.80 -9.39 -18.84
C PHE A 77 -4.72 -8.35 -17.72
N GLY A 78 -4.01 -7.24 -17.96
CA GLY A 78 -3.88 -6.16 -17.00
C GLY A 78 -5.25 -5.57 -16.64
N PHE A 79 -6.12 -5.40 -17.63
CA PHE A 79 -7.47 -4.87 -17.42
C PHE A 79 -8.30 -5.81 -16.51
N GLY A 80 -8.30 -7.12 -16.78
CA GLY A 80 -8.95 -8.09 -15.91
C GLY A 80 -8.41 -8.06 -14.47
N PHE A 81 -7.08 -7.99 -14.32
CA PHE A 81 -6.42 -7.90 -13.02
C PHE A 81 -6.81 -6.63 -12.24
N PHE A 82 -6.72 -5.46 -12.87
CA PHE A 82 -6.97 -4.20 -12.21
C PHE A 82 -8.46 -3.94 -11.98
N VAL A 83 -9.36 -4.34 -12.89
CA VAL A 83 -10.81 -4.22 -12.64
C VAL A 83 -11.20 -5.08 -11.45
N ALA A 84 -10.83 -6.35 -11.43
CA ALA A 84 -11.17 -7.24 -10.32
C ALA A 84 -10.46 -6.85 -9.01
N GLY A 85 -9.25 -6.29 -9.09
CA GLY A 85 -8.46 -5.91 -7.92
C GLY A 85 -8.79 -4.52 -7.35
N LEU A 86 -9.35 -3.61 -8.15
CA LEU A 86 -9.53 -2.19 -7.82
C LEU A 86 -10.96 -1.65 -8.02
N TYR A 87 -11.94 -2.52 -8.29
CA TYR A 87 -13.35 -2.10 -8.46
C TYR A 87 -13.86 -1.21 -7.31
N TRP A 88 -13.34 -1.45 -6.10
CA TRP A 88 -13.69 -0.73 -4.87
C TRP A 88 -13.35 0.76 -4.91
N ILE A 89 -12.49 1.23 -5.82
CA ILE A 89 -12.22 2.67 -5.99
C ILE A 89 -13.51 3.42 -6.34
N ALA A 90 -14.43 2.77 -7.06
CA ALA A 90 -15.73 3.35 -7.35
C ALA A 90 -16.58 3.61 -6.10
N ASN A 91 -16.35 2.90 -4.98
CA ASN A 91 -17.11 3.09 -3.75
C ASN A 91 -16.92 4.51 -3.18
N ALA A 92 -15.75 5.12 -3.38
CA ALA A 92 -15.48 6.48 -2.94
C ALA A 92 -16.44 7.49 -3.60
N LEU A 93 -16.82 7.23 -4.85
CA LEU A 93 -17.78 8.06 -5.60
C LEU A 93 -19.24 7.81 -5.19
N LEU A 94 -19.52 6.63 -4.61
CA LEU A 94 -20.86 6.28 -4.15
C LEU A 94 -21.20 6.88 -2.78
N VAL A 95 -20.22 7.45 -2.07
CA VAL A 95 -20.45 8.20 -0.82
C VAL A 95 -21.35 9.42 -1.06
N ASP A 96 -21.12 10.14 -2.17
CA ASP A 96 -21.98 11.22 -2.68
C ASP A 96 -22.42 10.88 -4.11
N SER A 97 -23.23 9.81 -4.22
CA SER A 97 -23.67 9.28 -5.51
C SER A 97 -24.49 10.29 -6.32
N ALA A 98 -25.24 11.17 -5.65
CA ALA A 98 -26.03 12.21 -6.32
C ALA A 98 -25.15 13.10 -7.21
N ARG A 99 -23.93 13.39 -6.74
CA ARG A 99 -22.96 14.23 -7.47
C ARG A 99 -22.06 13.45 -8.42
N PHE A 100 -21.63 12.25 -8.03
CA PHE A 100 -20.51 11.57 -8.70
C PHE A 100 -20.85 10.27 -9.42
N TRP A 101 -22.12 9.84 -9.49
CA TRP A 101 -22.49 8.56 -10.13
C TRP A 101 -21.95 8.39 -11.56
N TRP A 102 -21.89 9.47 -12.34
CA TRP A 102 -21.43 9.45 -13.74
C TRP A 102 -19.94 9.14 -13.88
N MET A 103 -19.14 9.34 -12.81
CA MET A 103 -17.71 9.01 -12.78
C MET A 103 -17.44 7.53 -12.43
N VAL A 104 -18.45 6.78 -11.98
CA VAL A 104 -18.29 5.38 -11.56
C VAL A 104 -17.67 4.49 -12.65
N PRO A 105 -18.11 4.53 -13.93
CA PRO A 105 -17.45 3.75 -14.99
C PRO A 105 -15.99 4.15 -15.21
N LEU A 106 -15.66 5.43 -15.04
CA LEU A 106 -14.28 5.93 -15.18
C LEU A 106 -13.38 5.46 -14.03
N ALA A 107 -13.87 5.45 -12.80
CA ALA A 107 -13.14 4.92 -11.66
C ALA A 107 -12.99 3.38 -11.73
N ALA A 108 -14.10 2.68 -12.03
CA ALA A 108 -14.14 1.22 -12.03
C ALA A 108 -13.42 0.57 -13.23
N ALA A 109 -13.37 1.25 -14.39
CA ALA A 109 -12.78 0.70 -15.61
C ALA A 109 -11.74 1.62 -16.25
N GLY A 110 -11.89 2.94 -16.18
CA GLY A 110 -10.95 3.89 -16.78
C GLY A 110 -9.55 3.84 -16.16
N LEU A 111 -9.45 3.89 -14.82
CA LEU A 111 -8.17 3.74 -14.13
C LEU A 111 -7.55 2.34 -14.40
N PRO A 112 -8.27 1.21 -14.23
CA PRO A 112 -7.78 -0.10 -14.66
C PRO A 112 -7.31 -0.17 -16.12
N ALA A 113 -8.01 0.48 -17.05
CA ALA A 113 -7.62 0.55 -18.46
C ALA A 113 -6.28 1.29 -18.67
N LEU A 114 -6.03 2.36 -17.91
CA LEU A 114 -4.74 3.07 -17.90
C LEU A 114 -3.64 2.18 -17.32
N LEU A 115 -3.89 1.56 -16.15
CA LEU A 115 -2.91 0.71 -15.48
C LEU A 115 -2.56 -0.55 -16.31
N ALA A 116 -3.52 -1.06 -17.07
CA ALA A 116 -3.32 -2.17 -18.00
C ALA A 116 -2.28 -1.87 -19.10
N LEU A 117 -2.00 -0.59 -19.39
CA LEU A 117 -0.97 -0.21 -20.35
C LEU A 117 0.43 -0.65 -19.90
N PHE A 118 0.74 -0.65 -18.60
CA PHE A 118 2.03 -1.13 -18.09
C PHE A 118 2.25 -2.61 -18.44
N VAL A 119 1.20 -3.44 -18.31
CA VAL A 119 1.24 -4.86 -18.69
C VAL A 119 1.29 -5.02 -20.21
N ALA A 120 0.52 -4.22 -20.96
CA ALA A 120 0.53 -4.24 -22.43
C ALA A 120 1.90 -3.89 -23.02
N LEU A 121 2.62 -2.94 -22.41
CA LEU A 121 3.97 -2.58 -22.81
C LEU A 121 4.99 -3.67 -22.46
N ALA A 122 4.84 -4.33 -21.31
CA ALA A 122 5.67 -5.47 -20.94
C ALA A 122 5.53 -6.64 -21.94
N THR A 123 4.29 -7.02 -22.30
CA THR A 123 4.06 -8.10 -23.27
C THR A 123 4.51 -7.72 -24.68
N LEU A 124 4.36 -6.44 -25.07
CA LEU A 124 4.88 -5.93 -26.34
C LEU A 124 6.42 -5.99 -26.40
N ALA A 125 7.10 -5.60 -25.32
CA ALA A 125 8.56 -5.68 -25.22
C ALA A 125 9.04 -7.13 -25.39
N LEU A 126 8.41 -8.10 -24.72
CA LEU A 126 8.74 -9.52 -24.85
C LEU A 126 8.56 -10.03 -26.29
N HIS A 127 7.51 -9.58 -26.97
CA HIS A 127 7.28 -9.92 -28.38
C HIS A 127 8.38 -9.35 -29.30
N TRP A 128 8.89 -8.14 -29.04
CA TRP A 128 10.00 -7.57 -29.80
C TRP A 128 11.33 -8.28 -29.56
N LEU A 129 11.59 -8.70 -28.32
CA LEU A 129 12.81 -9.42 -27.96
C LEU A 129 12.86 -10.85 -28.53
N ARG A 130 11.72 -11.39 -28.99
CA ARG A 130 11.58 -12.72 -29.61
C ARG A 130 12.19 -13.86 -28.77
N LEU A 131 12.15 -13.71 -27.44
CA LEU A 131 12.64 -14.71 -26.50
C LEU A 131 11.79 -15.99 -26.58
N ARG A 132 12.41 -17.15 -26.29
CA ARG A 132 11.73 -18.46 -26.29
C ARG A 132 12.14 -19.31 -25.08
N GLY A 133 11.27 -20.25 -24.71
CA GLY A 133 11.52 -21.23 -23.65
C GLY A 133 11.94 -20.57 -22.34
N THR A 134 13.05 -21.02 -21.76
CA THR A 134 13.57 -20.45 -20.50
C THR A 134 13.88 -18.97 -20.59
N ALA A 135 14.43 -18.47 -21.71
CA ALA A 135 14.71 -17.04 -21.87
C ALA A 135 13.42 -16.21 -21.83
N LEU A 136 12.32 -16.71 -22.38
CA LEU A 136 11.02 -16.02 -22.32
C LEU A 136 10.48 -15.96 -20.89
N ALA A 137 10.61 -17.04 -20.12
CA ALA A 137 10.17 -17.06 -18.71
C ALA A 137 10.97 -16.07 -17.85
N LEU A 138 12.31 -16.02 -18.01
CA LEU A 138 13.16 -15.05 -17.30
C LEU A 138 12.86 -13.62 -17.76
N GLY A 139 12.76 -13.40 -19.07
CA GLY A 139 12.39 -12.11 -19.64
C GLY A 139 11.04 -11.62 -19.16
N PHE A 140 10.06 -12.51 -19.01
CA PHE A 140 8.74 -12.18 -18.47
C PHE A 140 8.84 -11.65 -17.04
N ALA A 141 9.60 -12.31 -16.16
CA ALA A 141 9.79 -11.86 -14.79
C ALA A 141 10.45 -10.47 -14.73
N VAL A 142 11.45 -10.22 -15.57
CA VAL A 142 12.08 -8.89 -15.71
C VAL A 142 11.06 -7.86 -16.19
N ALA A 143 10.34 -8.14 -17.28
CA ALA A 143 9.39 -7.20 -17.87
C ALA A 143 8.22 -6.88 -16.92
N TRP A 144 7.70 -7.89 -16.20
CA TRP A 144 6.68 -7.71 -15.18
C TRP A 144 7.17 -6.83 -14.03
N SER A 145 8.36 -7.13 -13.50
CA SER A 145 8.96 -6.38 -12.39
C SER A 145 9.22 -4.91 -12.77
N VAL A 146 9.72 -4.67 -13.99
CA VAL A 146 9.88 -3.30 -14.52
C VAL A 146 8.53 -2.61 -14.66
N ALA A 147 7.50 -3.30 -15.16
CA ALA A 147 6.16 -2.72 -15.28
C ALA A 147 5.55 -2.35 -13.92
N GLU A 148 5.70 -3.20 -12.90
CA GLU A 148 5.29 -2.92 -11.53
C GLU A 148 6.05 -1.74 -10.93
N TYR A 149 7.37 -1.71 -11.09
CA TYR A 149 8.20 -0.61 -10.62
C TYR A 149 7.81 0.72 -11.29
N LEU A 150 7.70 0.75 -12.62
CA LEU A 150 7.28 1.96 -13.35
C LEU A 150 5.88 2.42 -12.93
N ARG A 151 4.93 1.49 -12.75
CA ARG A 151 3.58 1.80 -12.27
C ARG A 151 3.58 2.42 -10.87
N GLY A 152 4.52 2.03 -10.03
CA GLY A 152 4.71 2.59 -8.70
C GLY A 152 5.33 3.98 -8.64
N HIS A 153 5.83 4.52 -9.76
CA HIS A 153 6.59 5.79 -9.77
C HIS A 153 6.12 6.81 -10.82
N ILE A 154 5.64 6.38 -11.98
CA ILE A 154 5.15 7.28 -13.04
C ILE A 154 3.85 7.96 -12.59
N LEU A 155 3.69 9.26 -12.89
CA LEU A 155 2.50 10.06 -12.59
C LEU A 155 2.08 9.98 -11.11
N THR A 156 3.01 10.27 -10.19
CA THR A 156 2.90 10.13 -8.71
C THR A 156 2.91 8.70 -8.18
N GLY A 157 2.73 7.70 -9.04
CA GLY A 157 2.84 6.30 -8.68
C GLY A 157 1.57 5.71 -8.06
N PHE A 158 1.33 4.44 -8.38
CA PHE A 158 0.25 3.64 -7.81
C PHE A 158 0.73 2.21 -7.54
N PRO A 159 1.57 1.97 -6.51
CA PRO A 159 2.14 0.64 -6.19
C PRO A 159 1.15 -0.30 -5.48
N TRP A 160 -0.12 -0.28 -5.89
CA TRP A 160 -1.18 -1.12 -5.33
C TRP A 160 -1.19 -2.52 -5.96
N ASN A 161 -1.54 -3.58 -5.21
CA ASN A 161 -1.58 -4.97 -5.70
C ASN A 161 -0.32 -5.40 -6.47
N LEU A 162 0.88 -5.05 -5.98
CA LEU A 162 2.11 -5.70 -6.42
C LEU A 162 2.01 -7.20 -6.13
N VAL A 163 2.48 -8.05 -7.05
CA VAL A 163 2.29 -9.51 -6.96
C VAL A 163 2.88 -10.11 -5.67
N GLY A 164 3.91 -9.46 -5.11
CA GLY A 164 4.50 -9.84 -3.83
C GLY A 164 3.52 -9.79 -2.65
N TYR A 165 2.49 -8.95 -2.69
CA TYR A 165 1.49 -8.84 -1.62
C TYR A 165 0.58 -10.07 -1.51
N GLY A 166 0.55 -10.94 -2.53
CA GLY A 166 -0.18 -12.20 -2.44
C GLY A 166 0.27 -13.04 -1.23
N TRP A 167 1.57 -13.00 -0.90
CA TRP A 167 2.20 -13.73 0.19
C TRP A 167 1.88 -13.24 1.60
N ALA A 168 1.08 -12.18 1.73
CA ALA A 168 0.74 -11.58 3.02
C ALA A 168 0.31 -12.58 4.14
N PRO A 169 -0.44 -13.67 3.91
CA PRO A 169 -0.81 -14.57 5.01
C PRO A 169 0.40 -15.30 5.60
N LEU A 170 1.50 -15.41 4.85
CA LEU A 170 2.71 -16.12 5.22
C LEU A 170 3.77 -15.11 5.64
N THR A 171 3.80 -14.71 6.91
CA THR A 171 4.76 -13.72 7.44
C THR A 171 6.22 -14.09 7.14
N ALA A 172 6.54 -15.39 7.07
CA ALA A 172 7.86 -15.87 6.66
C ALA A 172 8.25 -15.37 5.25
N MET A 173 7.34 -15.42 4.28
CA MET A 173 7.62 -14.95 2.92
C MET A 173 7.89 -13.45 2.88
N LEU A 174 7.25 -12.66 3.75
CA LEU A 174 7.47 -11.22 3.81
C LEU A 174 8.85 -10.82 4.30
N GLN A 175 9.53 -11.68 5.07
CA GLN A 175 10.81 -11.35 5.71
C GLN A 175 11.91 -10.96 4.71
N ILE A 176 11.84 -11.47 3.47
CA ILE A 176 12.76 -11.07 2.40
C ILE A 176 12.67 -9.57 2.06
N GLY A 177 11.54 -8.92 2.41
CA GLY A 177 11.36 -7.48 2.35
C GLY A 177 12.41 -6.70 3.12
N SER A 178 12.93 -7.26 4.23
CA SER A 178 14.03 -6.65 4.97
C SER A 178 15.36 -6.59 4.20
N LEU A 179 15.46 -7.33 3.09
CA LEU A 179 16.63 -7.33 2.20
C LEU A 179 16.36 -6.55 0.92
N VAL A 180 15.25 -6.83 0.23
CA VAL A 180 15.03 -6.38 -1.16
C VAL A 180 13.70 -5.66 -1.37
N GLY A 181 12.95 -5.40 -0.29
CA GLY A 181 11.65 -4.74 -0.35
C GLY A 181 10.57 -5.56 -1.05
N ILE A 182 9.38 -4.96 -1.20
CA ILE A 182 8.27 -5.59 -1.91
C ILE A 182 8.55 -5.83 -3.39
N TYR A 183 9.30 -4.96 -4.07
CA TYR A 183 9.64 -5.14 -5.49
C TYR A 183 10.55 -6.36 -5.69
N GLY A 184 11.51 -6.62 -4.79
CA GLY A 184 12.32 -7.83 -4.85
C GLY A 184 11.54 -9.11 -4.57
N LEU A 185 10.60 -9.09 -3.62
CA LEU A 185 9.67 -10.21 -3.42
C LEU A 185 8.76 -10.41 -4.65
N GLY A 186 8.30 -9.32 -5.26
CA GLY A 186 7.54 -9.33 -6.51
C GLY A 186 8.31 -9.97 -7.66
N LEU A 187 9.58 -9.57 -7.86
CA LEU A 187 10.48 -10.14 -8.86
C LEU A 187 10.68 -11.65 -8.67
N ALA A 188 10.98 -12.09 -7.44
CA ALA A 188 11.16 -13.51 -7.13
C ALA A 188 9.87 -14.32 -7.35
N THR A 189 8.73 -13.73 -7.00
CA THR A 189 7.40 -14.32 -7.23
C THR A 189 7.10 -14.47 -8.72
N ALA A 190 7.32 -13.41 -9.50
CA ALA A 190 7.12 -13.42 -10.94
C ALA A 190 8.06 -14.42 -11.63
N LEU A 191 9.31 -14.50 -11.20
CA LEU A 191 10.26 -15.50 -11.66
C LEU A 191 9.74 -16.91 -11.40
N ALA A 192 9.47 -17.27 -10.14
CA ALA A 192 9.01 -18.60 -9.77
C ALA A 192 7.70 -18.99 -10.49
N ALA A 193 6.77 -18.04 -10.64
CA ALA A 193 5.49 -18.24 -11.32
C ALA A 193 5.60 -18.34 -12.85
N ALA A 194 6.67 -17.82 -13.46
CA ALA A 194 6.93 -17.91 -14.90
C ALA A 194 7.61 -19.22 -15.32
N LEU A 195 8.40 -19.84 -14.43
CA LEU A 195 9.18 -21.05 -14.74
C LEU A 195 8.34 -22.27 -15.18
N PRO A 196 7.10 -22.50 -14.70
CA PRO A 196 6.22 -23.55 -15.24
C PRO A 196 5.91 -23.43 -16.73
N ALA A 197 5.98 -22.23 -17.32
CA ALA A 197 5.79 -22.05 -18.75
C ALA A 197 6.85 -22.78 -19.60
N THR A 198 8.04 -23.04 -19.03
CA THR A 198 9.13 -23.77 -19.69
C THR A 198 8.84 -25.26 -19.87
N ARG A 199 7.87 -25.81 -19.12
CA ARG A 199 7.46 -27.23 -19.15
C ARG A 199 8.60 -28.21 -18.83
N ARG A 200 9.68 -27.72 -18.22
CA ARG A 200 10.85 -28.51 -17.81
C ARG A 200 10.81 -28.74 -16.30
N PRO A 201 10.62 -29.99 -15.81
CA PRO A 201 10.47 -30.28 -14.39
C PRO A 201 11.61 -29.73 -13.52
N ALA A 202 12.86 -29.86 -13.96
CA ALA A 202 14.01 -29.32 -13.22
C ALA A 202 13.95 -27.80 -13.02
N ILE A 203 13.48 -27.05 -14.03
CA ILE A 203 13.35 -25.59 -13.96
C ILE A 203 12.15 -25.20 -13.09
N MET A 204 11.06 -25.96 -13.15
CA MET A 204 9.90 -25.79 -12.26
C MET A 204 10.29 -25.98 -10.79
N LEU A 205 11.05 -27.05 -10.51
CA LEU A 205 11.58 -27.33 -9.18
C LEU A 205 12.53 -26.24 -8.70
N ALA A 206 13.30 -25.61 -9.59
CA ALA A 206 14.13 -24.46 -9.22
C ALA A 206 13.29 -23.25 -8.77
N GLY A 207 12.14 -23.00 -9.41
CA GLY A 207 11.19 -21.97 -8.98
C GLY A 207 10.58 -22.25 -7.61
N LEU A 208 10.19 -23.51 -7.37
CA LEU A 208 9.71 -23.94 -6.06
C LEU A 208 10.82 -23.83 -4.99
N ALA A 209 12.04 -24.27 -5.31
CA ALA A 209 13.19 -24.16 -4.41
C ALA A 209 13.52 -22.71 -4.05
N LEU A 210 13.38 -21.76 -4.99
CA LEU A 210 13.51 -20.33 -4.71
C LEU A 210 12.48 -19.85 -3.69
N LEU A 211 11.19 -20.21 -3.86
CA LEU A 211 10.14 -19.84 -2.91
C LEU A 211 10.35 -20.49 -1.54
N LEU A 212 10.78 -21.75 -1.50
CA LEU A 212 11.12 -22.45 -0.26
C LEU A 212 12.35 -21.83 0.42
N ALA A 213 13.35 -21.39 -0.33
CA ALA A 213 14.52 -20.70 0.22
C ALA A 213 14.14 -19.34 0.82
N ILE A 214 13.25 -18.58 0.16
CA ILE A 214 12.71 -17.32 0.67
C ILE A 214 11.90 -17.56 1.96
N GLY A 215 10.99 -18.53 1.93
CA GLY A 215 10.20 -18.92 3.10
C GLY A 215 11.07 -19.45 4.24
N GLY A 216 12.10 -20.23 3.92
CA GLY A 216 13.08 -20.76 4.89
C GLY A 216 13.92 -19.66 5.53
N TYR A 217 14.45 -18.71 4.75
CA TYR A 217 15.12 -17.52 5.28
C TYR A 217 14.21 -16.78 6.26
N GLY A 218 12.95 -16.56 5.88
CA GLY A 218 12.00 -15.89 6.75
C GLY A 218 11.63 -16.67 7.99
N ALA A 219 11.49 -17.98 7.90
CA ALA A 219 11.26 -18.85 9.05
C ALA A 219 12.43 -18.79 10.04
N VAL A 220 13.68 -18.80 9.56
CA VAL A 220 14.88 -18.63 10.40
C VAL A 220 14.90 -17.24 11.05
N ARG A 221 14.61 -16.17 10.29
CA ARG A 221 14.54 -14.80 10.83
C ARG A 221 13.49 -14.66 11.93
N LEU A 222 12.33 -15.30 11.76
CA LEU A 222 11.24 -15.28 12.73
C LEU A 222 11.52 -16.17 13.95
N ALA A 223 12.17 -17.32 13.76
CA ALA A 223 12.57 -18.18 14.87
C ALA A 223 13.60 -17.53 15.79
N GLY A 224 14.47 -16.66 15.24
CA GLY A 224 15.39 -15.83 16.02
C GLY A 224 14.78 -14.54 16.56
N ALA A 225 13.53 -14.23 16.23
CA ALA A 225 12.85 -13.04 16.72
C ALA A 225 12.35 -13.27 18.17
N PRO A 226 12.37 -12.24 19.03
CA PRO A 226 11.72 -12.32 20.34
C PRO A 226 10.24 -12.73 20.21
N ALA A 227 9.73 -13.43 21.22
CA ALA A 227 8.30 -13.72 21.31
C ALA A 227 7.49 -12.41 21.35
N ILE A 228 6.26 -12.43 20.85
CA ILE A 228 5.41 -11.22 20.75
C ILE A 228 5.15 -10.61 22.13
N ASP A 229 5.04 -11.45 23.16
CA ASP A 229 4.77 -11.10 24.54
C ASP A 229 6.03 -10.92 25.40
N ASP A 230 7.24 -11.10 24.83
CA ASP A 230 8.48 -10.84 25.54
C ASP A 230 8.57 -9.34 25.89
N PRO A 231 8.73 -8.96 27.17
CA PRO A 231 8.91 -7.56 27.57
C PRO A 231 10.07 -6.85 26.86
N LYS A 232 11.12 -7.58 26.46
CA LYS A 232 12.26 -7.03 25.70
C LYS A 232 11.89 -6.68 24.25
N ALA A 233 10.82 -7.26 23.73
CA ALA A 233 10.27 -6.97 22.42
C ALA A 233 9.40 -5.70 22.41
N GLN A 234 9.17 -5.07 23.56
CA GLN A 234 8.32 -3.91 23.74
C GLN A 234 9.14 -2.65 24.04
N ALA A 235 8.62 -1.49 23.65
CA ALA A 235 9.13 -0.20 24.09
C ALA A 235 8.82 -0.02 25.59
N PRO A 236 9.82 0.29 26.43
CA PRO A 236 9.64 0.37 27.88
C PRO A 236 8.56 1.39 28.27
N GLY A 237 7.57 0.95 29.05
CA GLY A 237 6.57 1.84 29.63
C GLY A 237 5.56 2.45 28.64
N VAL A 238 5.57 2.06 27.36
CA VAL A 238 4.63 2.61 26.36
C VAL A 238 3.48 1.64 26.11
N THR A 239 2.27 2.09 26.43
CA THR A 239 1.02 1.40 26.09
C THR A 239 0.13 2.33 25.29
N LEU A 240 -0.38 1.83 24.17
CA LEU A 240 -1.20 2.56 23.22
C LEU A 240 -2.65 2.11 23.31
N ARG A 241 -3.57 3.07 23.20
CA ARG A 241 -4.99 2.83 22.94
C ARG A 241 -5.34 3.26 21.53
N LEU A 242 -5.82 2.33 20.72
CA LEU A 242 -6.29 2.59 19.36
C LEU A 242 -7.81 2.73 19.40
N VAL A 243 -8.35 3.85 18.93
CA VAL A 243 -9.79 4.13 18.93
C VAL A 243 -10.35 4.05 17.52
N GLN A 244 -11.24 3.08 17.29
CA GLN A 244 -11.94 2.88 16.01
C GLN A 244 -13.44 3.15 16.20
N PRO A 245 -13.92 4.38 15.94
CA PRO A 245 -15.28 4.78 16.26
C PRO A 245 -16.33 4.24 15.30
N ASN A 246 -15.91 3.77 14.12
CA ASN A 246 -16.76 3.29 13.03
C ASN A 246 -17.82 4.32 12.60
N ILE A 247 -17.42 5.59 12.45
CA ILE A 247 -18.34 6.66 12.03
C ILE A 247 -18.57 6.55 10.52
N PRO A 248 -19.83 6.44 10.04
CA PRO A 248 -20.12 6.34 8.62
C PRO A 248 -19.57 7.52 7.81
N GLN A 249 -19.04 7.24 6.63
CA GLN A 249 -18.35 8.25 5.82
C GLN A 249 -19.27 9.39 5.38
N GLN A 250 -20.56 9.10 5.12
CA GLN A 250 -21.56 10.10 4.74
C GLN A 250 -21.86 11.09 5.88
N GLU A 251 -21.71 10.65 7.14
CA GLU A 251 -22.03 11.47 8.30
C GLU A 251 -20.84 12.31 8.76
N LYS A 252 -19.62 11.88 8.43
CA LYS A 252 -18.37 12.44 8.96
C LYS A 252 -18.26 13.96 8.82
N TRP A 253 -18.76 14.50 7.71
CA TRP A 253 -18.74 15.93 7.39
C TRP A 253 -20.04 16.67 7.72
N ASN A 254 -21.01 16.01 8.37
CA ASN A 254 -22.23 16.66 8.82
C ASN A 254 -21.91 17.61 9.98
N GLY A 255 -22.10 18.91 9.73
CA GLY A 255 -21.84 20.00 10.67
C GLY A 255 -22.56 19.88 12.01
N GLU A 256 -23.73 19.25 12.03
CA GLU A 256 -24.57 19.03 13.21
C GLU A 256 -24.06 17.88 14.09
N LYS A 257 -23.39 16.89 13.48
CA LYS A 257 -22.87 15.70 14.19
C LYS A 257 -21.45 15.88 14.73
N ARG A 258 -20.80 17.03 14.48
CA ARG A 258 -19.40 17.26 14.85
C ARG A 258 -19.13 17.09 16.35
N GLU A 259 -19.99 17.67 17.21
CA GLU A 259 -19.86 17.52 18.67
C GLU A 259 -20.11 16.08 19.11
N GLN A 260 -21.14 15.42 18.56
CA GLN A 260 -21.40 14.00 18.83
C GLN A 260 -20.23 13.09 18.45
N HIS A 261 -19.58 13.33 17.31
CA HIS A 261 -18.41 12.56 16.87
C HIS A 261 -17.24 12.77 17.83
N LEU A 262 -16.99 14.01 18.28
CA LEU A 262 -15.96 14.28 19.27
C LEU A 262 -16.26 13.58 20.59
N LEU A 263 -17.49 13.69 21.11
CA LEU A 263 -17.91 13.02 22.33
C LEU A 263 -17.75 11.50 22.23
N THR A 264 -18.09 10.90 21.10
CA THR A 264 -17.88 9.46 20.85
C THR A 264 -16.40 9.08 21.00
N HIS A 265 -15.48 9.88 20.45
CA HIS A 265 -14.06 9.62 20.59
C HIS A 265 -13.59 9.80 22.05
N LEU A 266 -14.08 10.81 22.76
CA LEU A 266 -13.73 11.05 24.17
C LEU A 266 -14.22 9.90 25.07
N GLU A 267 -15.47 9.46 24.90
CA GLU A 267 -16.08 8.34 25.62
C GLU A 267 -15.30 7.04 25.39
N MET A 268 -14.99 6.71 24.13
CA MET A 268 -14.20 5.52 23.80
C MET A 268 -12.78 5.61 24.33
N SER A 269 -12.19 6.80 24.31
CA SER A 269 -10.86 7.04 24.88
C SER A 269 -10.83 6.83 26.39
N ALA A 270 -11.93 7.14 27.09
CA ALA A 270 -12.09 6.95 28.52
C ALA A 270 -12.57 5.54 28.92
N ALA A 271 -12.76 4.62 27.96
CA ALA A 271 -13.26 3.27 28.24
C ALA A 271 -12.36 2.51 29.26
N PRO A 272 -12.91 1.61 30.09
CA PRO A 272 -12.11 0.81 31.01
C PRO A 272 -11.02 0.03 30.28
N VAL A 273 -9.84 -0.07 30.90
CA VAL A 273 -8.73 -0.87 30.39
C VAL A 273 -9.02 -2.35 30.64
N LEU A 274 -8.69 -3.21 29.68
CA LEU A 274 -8.86 -4.66 29.85
C LEU A 274 -8.02 -5.19 31.03
N PRO A 275 -8.53 -6.16 31.81
CA PRO A 275 -7.78 -6.75 32.92
C PRO A 275 -6.41 -7.27 32.47
N GLY A 276 -5.36 -6.97 33.24
CA GLY A 276 -3.99 -7.42 32.99
C GLY A 276 -3.18 -6.55 32.03
N LEU A 277 -3.73 -5.45 31.51
CA LEU A 277 -2.97 -4.44 30.77
C LEU A 277 -2.74 -3.18 31.62
N PRO A 278 -1.56 -2.54 31.50
CA PRO A 278 -1.33 -1.22 32.08
C PRO A 278 -2.23 -0.17 31.42
N ALA A 279 -2.45 0.94 32.14
CA ALA A 279 -3.19 2.06 31.59
C ALA A 279 -2.51 2.62 30.33
N PRO A 280 -3.27 3.08 29.32
CA PRO A 280 -2.70 3.64 28.11
C PRO A 280 -1.94 4.92 28.43
N THR A 281 -0.72 5.01 27.94
CA THR A 281 0.13 6.21 27.99
C THR A 281 -0.14 7.15 26.83
N HIS A 282 -0.67 6.62 25.73
CA HIS A 282 -0.98 7.37 24.52
C HIS A 282 -2.28 6.85 23.92
N ILE A 283 -3.03 7.76 23.30
CA ILE A 283 -4.30 7.45 22.65
C ILE A 283 -4.17 7.85 21.19
N VAL A 284 -4.64 7.02 20.29
CA VAL A 284 -4.51 7.23 18.85
C VAL A 284 -5.87 7.19 18.19
N TRP A 285 -6.21 8.27 17.49
CA TRP A 285 -7.42 8.41 16.68
C TRP A 285 -7.08 8.39 15.19
N SER A 286 -8.10 8.09 14.37
CA SER A 286 -7.96 7.95 12.92
C SER A 286 -7.72 9.28 12.17
N GLU A 287 -7.53 9.18 10.85
CA GLU A 287 -7.42 10.34 9.95
C GLU A 287 -8.70 11.17 9.99
N THR A 288 -8.54 12.49 10.15
CA THR A 288 -9.65 13.45 10.25
C THR A 288 -10.72 12.97 11.26
N ALA A 289 -10.29 12.40 12.39
CA ALA A 289 -11.18 11.92 13.44
C ALA A 289 -12.08 13.04 13.99
N VAL A 290 -11.56 14.26 13.96
CA VAL A 290 -12.26 15.46 14.39
C VAL A 290 -12.52 16.37 13.18
N PRO A 291 -13.79 16.64 12.83
CA PRO A 291 -14.15 17.58 11.75
C PRO A 291 -14.10 19.04 12.24
N PHE A 292 -13.02 19.40 12.96
CA PHE A 292 -12.76 20.73 13.50
C PHE A 292 -11.41 21.23 12.99
N LEU A 293 -11.29 22.55 12.83
CA LEU A 293 -10.00 23.19 12.59
C LEU A 293 -9.27 23.27 13.93
N LEU A 294 -8.57 22.19 14.29
CA LEU A 294 -7.90 22.07 15.58
C LEU A 294 -6.89 23.18 15.84
N SER A 295 -6.34 23.83 14.81
CA SER A 295 -5.47 25.00 14.95
C SER A 295 -6.20 26.25 15.48
N GLU A 296 -7.50 26.37 15.26
CA GLU A 296 -8.32 27.54 15.63
C GLU A 296 -9.28 27.24 16.79
N ASP A 297 -9.68 25.98 17.00
CA ASP A 297 -10.67 25.59 18.02
C ASP A 297 -10.01 25.22 19.37
N VAL A 298 -9.88 26.23 20.24
CA VAL A 298 -9.31 26.08 21.59
C VAL A 298 -10.15 25.14 22.46
N ARG A 299 -11.48 25.16 22.33
CA ARG A 299 -12.38 24.34 23.15
C ARG A 299 -12.23 22.86 22.78
N ALA A 300 -12.21 22.54 21.48
CA ALA A 300 -11.97 21.18 21.01
C ALA A 300 -10.60 20.66 21.48
N ARG A 301 -9.53 21.46 21.35
CA ARG A 301 -8.21 21.08 21.87
C ARG A 301 -8.20 20.85 23.38
N ALA A 302 -8.87 21.70 24.16
CA ALA A 302 -8.96 21.53 25.61
C ALA A 302 -9.73 20.25 26.00
N MET A 303 -10.82 19.92 25.29
CA MET A 303 -11.57 18.67 25.52
C MET A 303 -10.75 17.43 25.15
N ILE A 304 -9.97 17.47 24.07
CA ILE A 304 -9.07 16.36 23.72
C ILE A 304 -7.92 16.26 24.74
N GLY A 305 -7.37 17.42 25.16
CA GLY A 305 -6.32 17.50 26.17
C GLY A 305 -6.76 17.06 27.57
N SER A 306 -8.06 16.98 27.87
CA SER A 306 -8.54 16.49 29.18
C SER A 306 -8.49 14.97 29.31
N ILE A 307 -8.45 14.24 28.18
CA ILE A 307 -8.28 12.77 28.15
C ILE A 307 -6.85 12.35 27.79
N ALA A 308 -5.95 13.30 27.50
CA ALA A 308 -4.54 13.01 27.26
C ALA A 308 -3.89 12.43 28.54
N PRO A 309 -3.25 11.25 28.48
CA PRO A 309 -2.59 10.67 29.65
C PRO A 309 -1.46 11.57 30.18
N SER A 310 -1.20 11.50 31.50
CA SER A 310 -0.12 12.27 32.12
C SER A 310 1.23 11.89 31.52
N GLY A 311 1.97 12.87 30.98
CA GLY A 311 3.25 12.65 30.31
C GLY A 311 3.17 12.07 28.89
N GLY A 312 1.96 11.91 28.33
CA GLY A 312 1.73 11.45 26.96
C GLY A 312 0.84 12.39 26.14
N ALA A 313 0.22 11.86 25.08
CA ALA A 313 -0.60 12.64 24.16
C ALA A 313 -1.73 11.83 23.50
N VAL A 314 -2.69 12.55 22.94
CA VAL A 314 -3.65 12.05 21.94
C VAL A 314 -3.11 12.37 20.55
N LEU A 315 -2.86 11.34 19.75
CA LEU A 315 -2.43 11.46 18.35
C LEU A 315 -3.67 11.37 17.47
N THR A 316 -4.04 12.47 16.80
CA THR A 316 -5.30 12.54 16.04
C THR A 316 -5.11 13.23 14.69
N GLY A 317 -5.79 12.72 13.66
CA GLY A 317 -5.88 13.41 12.37
C GLY A 317 -6.88 14.58 12.41
N GLY A 318 -6.58 15.67 11.71
CA GLY A 318 -7.43 16.85 11.58
C GLY A 318 -7.01 17.74 10.41
N ILE A 319 -7.79 18.78 10.13
CA ILE A 319 -7.43 19.77 9.10
C ILE A 319 -6.66 20.91 9.75
N ARG A 320 -5.50 21.25 9.20
CA ARG A 320 -4.78 22.49 9.50
C ARG A 320 -5.14 23.55 8.48
N VAL A 321 -5.33 24.78 8.96
CA VAL A 321 -5.46 25.96 8.12
C VAL A 321 -4.39 26.98 8.48
N GLU A 322 -3.82 27.63 7.46
CA GLU A 322 -2.99 28.81 7.61
C GLU A 322 -3.60 29.94 6.78
N ARG A 323 -4.00 31.02 7.45
CA ARG A 323 -4.58 32.19 6.80
C ARG A 323 -3.48 33.23 6.58
N PRO A 324 -3.25 33.70 5.35
CA PRO A 324 -2.27 34.76 5.12
C PRO A 324 -2.63 35.99 5.95
N ALA A 325 -1.65 36.56 6.64
CA ALA A 325 -1.86 37.74 7.48
C ALA A 325 -2.45 38.88 6.64
N VAL A 326 -3.56 39.46 7.11
CA VAL A 326 -4.12 40.68 6.55
C VAL A 326 -3.11 41.80 6.76
N GLY A 327 -2.35 42.16 5.72
CA GLY A 327 -1.46 43.33 5.73
C GLY A 327 0.06 43.11 5.63
N GLY A 328 0.54 41.91 5.26
CA GLY A 328 1.98 41.66 5.11
C GLY A 328 2.48 41.66 3.66
N SER A 329 2.85 42.82 3.13
CA SER A 329 3.62 42.93 1.87
C SER A 329 5.00 42.28 2.01
N ARG A 330 5.12 40.98 1.74
CA ARG A 330 6.41 40.38 1.36
C ARG A 330 6.48 40.32 -0.16
N GLY A 331 7.34 41.17 -0.72
CA GLY A 331 7.59 41.30 -2.14
C GLY A 331 8.12 39.99 -2.74
N GLY A 332 7.30 39.39 -3.59
CA GLY A 332 7.72 38.44 -4.61
C GLY A 332 7.04 38.88 -5.90
N GLN A 333 7.84 39.32 -6.87
CA GLN A 333 7.35 39.76 -8.18
C GLN A 333 6.65 38.60 -8.88
N GLY A 334 5.36 38.78 -9.15
CA GLY A 334 4.53 37.90 -9.96
C GLY A 334 3.29 38.69 -10.37
N SER A 335 3.29 39.18 -11.59
CA SER A 335 2.25 40.01 -12.20
C SER A 335 0.91 39.29 -12.31
N GLY A 336 -0.17 39.93 -11.83
CA GLY A 336 -1.55 39.58 -12.21
C GLY A 336 -2.60 39.74 -11.11
N GLN A 337 -3.30 40.87 -11.12
CA GLN A 337 -4.69 41.10 -10.67
C GLN A 337 -5.21 40.36 -9.41
N GLY A 338 -5.33 41.08 -8.30
CA GLY A 338 -6.55 41.11 -7.47
C GLY A 338 -7.08 39.81 -6.83
N ALA A 339 -6.28 38.75 -6.68
CA ALA A 339 -6.72 37.56 -5.95
C ALA A 339 -6.48 37.71 -4.44
N SER A 340 -7.55 37.73 -3.64
CA SER A 340 -7.47 37.43 -2.21
C SER A 340 -6.66 36.15 -2.04
N ARG A 341 -5.48 36.22 -1.40
CA ARG A 341 -4.64 35.03 -1.18
C ARG A 341 -5.48 34.03 -0.37
N ARG A 342 -5.88 32.91 -1.00
CA ARG A 342 -6.75 31.90 -0.37
C ARG A 342 -6.03 31.30 0.84
N ALA A 343 -6.80 30.88 1.84
CA ALA A 343 -6.26 30.12 2.96
C ALA A 343 -5.70 28.79 2.45
N ASP A 344 -4.56 28.39 3.00
CA ASP A 344 -3.95 27.10 2.69
C ASP A 344 -4.40 26.05 3.71
N PHE A 345 -4.71 24.85 3.22
CA PHE A 345 -5.22 23.74 4.01
C PHE A 345 -4.28 22.54 3.93
N TRP A 346 -4.09 21.83 5.04
CA TRP A 346 -3.36 20.56 5.09
C TRP A 346 -4.19 19.48 5.79
N ASN A 347 -4.02 18.24 5.35
CA ASN A 347 -4.43 17.05 6.10
C ASN A 347 -3.29 16.73 7.07
N SER A 348 -3.53 16.86 8.37
CA SER A 348 -2.47 16.87 9.37
C SER A 348 -2.73 15.88 10.50
N LEU A 349 -1.65 15.38 11.10
CA LEU A 349 -1.67 14.69 12.38
C LEU A 349 -1.23 15.68 13.46
N TYR A 350 -1.98 15.74 14.56
CA TYR A 350 -1.64 16.50 15.76
C TYR A 350 -1.33 15.55 16.91
N ALA A 351 -0.26 15.84 17.66
CA ALA A 351 -0.10 15.35 19.02
C ALA A 351 -0.70 16.39 19.96
N ILE A 352 -1.75 16.03 20.71
CA ILE A 352 -2.42 16.89 21.68
C ILE A 352 -2.08 16.40 23.08
N GLY A 353 -1.32 17.19 23.82
CA GLY A 353 -0.93 16.91 25.20
C GLY A 353 -1.95 17.41 26.24
N PRO A 354 -1.69 17.15 27.53
CA PRO A 354 -2.49 17.68 28.63
C PRO A 354 -2.72 19.19 28.51
N GLY A 355 -3.92 19.64 28.87
CA GLY A 355 -4.31 21.05 28.78
C GLY A 355 -4.52 21.58 27.35
N GLY A 356 -4.48 20.71 26.32
CA GLY A 356 -4.71 21.08 24.92
C GLY A 356 -3.48 21.67 24.22
N THR A 357 -2.29 21.40 24.76
CA THR A 357 -1.00 21.75 24.13
C THR A 357 -0.79 20.93 22.86
N VAL A 358 -0.05 21.47 21.89
CA VAL A 358 0.25 20.79 20.62
C VAL A 358 1.75 20.64 20.46
N PRO A 359 2.39 19.65 21.13
CA PRO A 359 3.84 19.45 21.08
C PRO A 359 4.39 19.15 19.68
N ALA A 360 3.60 18.51 18.81
CA ALA A 360 4.03 18.15 17.47
C ALA A 360 2.88 18.18 16.45
N THR A 361 3.21 18.45 15.19
CA THR A 361 2.29 18.40 14.06
C THR A 361 3.02 17.85 12.83
N TYR A 362 2.32 17.03 12.06
CA TYR A 362 2.79 16.52 10.77
C TYR A 362 1.74 16.81 9.70
N ASP A 363 2.18 17.19 8.50
CA ASP A 363 1.30 17.43 7.35
C ASP A 363 1.57 16.38 6.28
N LYS A 364 0.49 15.79 5.74
CA LYS A 364 0.53 14.77 4.70
C LYS A 364 1.36 15.23 3.50
N ALA A 365 2.37 14.45 3.13
CA ALA A 365 3.26 14.75 2.02
C ALA A 365 2.75 14.20 0.68
N HIS A 366 2.30 12.95 0.65
CA HIS A 366 1.76 12.31 -0.55
C HIS A 366 0.23 12.37 -0.59
N LEU A 367 -0.29 13.31 -1.37
CA LEU A 367 -1.72 13.54 -1.55
C LEU A 367 -2.34 12.53 -2.52
N VAL A 368 -3.63 12.22 -2.32
CA VAL A 368 -4.42 11.36 -3.19
C VAL A 368 -4.88 12.14 -4.43
N PRO A 369 -4.50 11.76 -5.65
CA PRO A 369 -4.99 12.39 -6.88
C PRO A 369 -6.52 12.32 -6.98
N PHE A 370 -7.17 13.41 -7.41
CA PHE A 370 -8.63 13.57 -7.54
C PHE A 370 -9.42 13.55 -6.22
N GLY A 371 -8.84 13.02 -5.14
CA GLY A 371 -9.41 13.06 -3.79
C GLY A 371 -9.10 14.37 -3.08
N GLU A 372 -7.81 14.66 -2.89
CA GLU A 372 -7.29 15.77 -2.07
C GLU A 372 -6.77 16.94 -2.90
N TYR A 373 -6.45 16.71 -4.17
CA TYR A 373 -6.09 17.75 -5.13
C TYR A 373 -6.55 17.37 -6.54
N MET A 374 -6.72 18.37 -7.41
CA MET A 374 -7.00 18.14 -8.83
C MET A 374 -5.70 18.08 -9.67
N PRO A 375 -5.29 16.91 -10.20
CA PRO A 375 -4.18 16.84 -11.14
C PRO A 375 -4.49 17.64 -12.41
N LEU A 376 -3.46 18.27 -13.00
CA LEU A 376 -3.61 19.08 -14.22
C LEU A 376 -4.74 20.11 -14.10
N ARG A 377 -4.77 20.84 -12.97
CA ARG A 377 -5.85 21.79 -12.64
C ARG A 377 -6.20 22.75 -13.77
N ASP A 378 -5.21 23.19 -14.55
CA ASP A 378 -5.41 24.11 -15.68
C ASP A 378 -6.28 23.50 -16.81
N ILE A 379 -6.34 22.17 -16.90
CA ILE A 379 -7.12 21.42 -17.90
C ILE A 379 -8.37 20.80 -17.27
N LEU A 380 -8.26 20.25 -16.06
CA LEU A 380 -9.31 19.46 -15.40
C LEU A 380 -10.04 20.20 -14.28
N GLY A 381 -9.77 21.48 -14.06
CA GLY A 381 -10.32 22.27 -12.94
C GLY A 381 -11.85 22.43 -12.92
N PHE A 382 -12.55 21.98 -13.96
CA PHE A 382 -14.02 21.90 -13.99
C PHE A 382 -14.57 20.69 -13.22
N VAL A 383 -13.74 19.68 -12.93
CA VAL A 383 -14.11 18.50 -12.14
C VAL A 383 -13.87 18.81 -10.65
N PRO A 384 -14.85 18.60 -9.76
CA PRO A 384 -14.62 18.78 -8.33
C PRO A 384 -13.87 17.60 -7.72
N THR A 385 -13.06 17.87 -6.71
CA THR A 385 -12.38 16.86 -5.88
C THR A 385 -13.36 16.08 -5.01
N VAL A 386 -13.07 14.79 -4.80
CA VAL A 386 -14.00 13.84 -4.16
C VAL A 386 -14.00 13.93 -2.63
N ALA A 387 -12.84 14.17 -2.00
CA ALA A 387 -12.71 14.14 -0.54
C ALA A 387 -13.02 15.48 0.14
N SER A 388 -12.76 16.59 -0.54
CA SER A 388 -12.99 17.96 -0.06
C SER A 388 -13.33 18.87 -1.22
N SER A 389 -14.10 19.93 -0.99
CA SER A 389 -14.28 21.04 -1.95
C SER A 389 -13.07 21.99 -2.03
N LEU A 390 -12.00 21.67 -1.29
CA LEU A 390 -10.77 22.43 -1.12
C LEU A 390 -9.59 21.56 -1.59
N ASP A 391 -8.60 22.15 -2.25
CA ASP A 391 -7.33 21.47 -2.51
C ASP A 391 -6.43 21.58 -1.28
N PHE A 392 -5.85 20.45 -0.88
CA PHE A 392 -4.83 20.41 0.16
C PHE A 392 -3.45 20.74 -0.39
N GLN A 393 -2.62 21.33 0.46
CA GLN A 393 -1.20 21.52 0.23
C GLN A 393 -0.43 20.28 0.71
N ALA A 394 0.66 19.96 0.00
CA ALA A 394 1.55 18.88 0.38
C ALA A 394 2.51 19.33 1.50
N GLY A 395 2.73 18.45 2.48
CA GLY A 395 3.82 18.53 3.44
C GLY A 395 5.18 18.25 2.79
N PRO A 396 6.29 18.47 3.50
CA PRO A 396 7.64 18.43 2.92
C PRO A 396 8.21 17.02 2.70
N GLY A 397 7.50 15.96 3.06
CA GLY A 397 7.98 14.57 2.98
C GLY A 397 7.82 13.79 4.28
N PRO A 398 8.28 12.52 4.32
CA PRO A 398 8.40 11.76 5.57
C PRO A 398 9.25 12.54 6.57
N ARG A 399 8.75 12.68 7.79
CA ARG A 399 9.47 13.31 8.90
C ARG A 399 9.28 12.50 10.15
N THR A 400 10.32 12.45 10.97
CA THR A 400 10.23 11.97 12.34
C THR A 400 9.83 13.14 13.23
N ILE A 401 8.88 12.89 14.13
CA ILE A 401 8.41 13.88 15.11
C ILE A 401 8.58 13.33 16.52
N ASP A 402 8.95 14.22 17.44
CA ASP A 402 9.04 13.92 18.87
C ASP A 402 7.69 14.12 19.54
N VAL A 403 7.24 13.08 20.24
CA VAL A 403 6.03 13.11 21.07
C VAL A 403 6.44 12.73 22.50
N PRO A 404 6.10 13.54 23.52
CA PRO A 404 6.49 13.26 24.90
C PRO A 404 6.05 11.85 25.35
N GLY A 405 6.95 11.11 26.02
CA GLY A 405 6.61 9.82 26.63
C GLY A 405 6.62 8.60 25.69
N VAL A 406 6.98 8.76 24.42
CA VAL A 406 7.07 7.67 23.43
C VAL A 406 8.32 7.85 22.56
N PRO A 407 8.93 6.78 22.01
CA PRO A 407 9.98 6.93 21.00
C PRO A 407 9.53 7.80 19.81
N PRO A 408 10.46 8.51 19.14
CA PRO A 408 10.13 9.33 17.98
C PRO A 408 9.35 8.54 16.93
N VAL A 409 8.37 9.18 16.30
CA VAL A 409 7.41 8.52 15.40
C VAL A 409 7.53 9.09 14.00
N SER A 410 7.38 8.25 12.98
CA SER A 410 7.09 8.72 11.63
C SER A 410 5.60 8.58 11.32
N PRO A 411 4.87 9.70 11.23
CA PRO A 411 3.46 9.70 10.85
C PRO A 411 3.28 9.46 9.35
N LEU A 412 2.22 8.72 9.02
CA LEU A 412 1.77 8.42 7.67
C LEU A 412 0.26 8.59 7.61
N ILE A 413 -0.25 9.45 6.75
CA ILE A 413 -1.69 9.68 6.64
C ILE A 413 -2.24 8.89 5.46
N CYS A 414 -3.02 7.85 5.76
CA CYS A 414 -3.78 7.08 4.79
C CYS A 414 -2.90 6.51 3.68
N TYR A 415 -3.05 7.04 2.46
CA TYR A 415 -2.40 6.63 1.22
C TYR A 415 -0.87 6.61 1.27
N GLU A 416 -0.23 7.41 2.13
CA GLU A 416 1.24 7.50 2.18
C GLU A 416 1.92 6.16 2.50
N VAL A 417 1.24 5.28 3.24
CA VAL A 417 1.78 3.98 3.66
C VAL A 417 1.95 3.00 2.50
N ILE A 418 1.41 3.29 1.31
CA ILE A 418 1.52 2.36 0.17
C ILE A 418 2.84 2.46 -0.58
N PHE A 419 3.62 3.52 -0.36
CA PHE A 419 4.83 3.82 -1.11
C PHE A 419 6.06 3.18 -0.44
N PRO A 420 6.68 2.16 -1.06
CA PRO A 420 7.89 1.55 -0.51
C PRO A 420 9.05 2.56 -0.44
N GLY A 421 9.85 2.51 0.63
CA GLY A 421 11.03 3.35 0.79
C GLY A 421 10.76 4.84 1.09
N VAL A 422 9.50 5.27 1.23
CA VAL A 422 9.13 6.68 1.47
C VAL A 422 8.21 6.80 2.71
N VAL A 423 8.49 6.01 3.75
CA VAL A 423 7.66 5.91 4.97
C VAL A 423 8.37 6.31 6.26
N ALA A 424 9.66 6.57 6.19
CA ALA A 424 10.48 7.02 7.32
C ALA A 424 11.51 8.04 6.83
N ASP A 425 11.91 8.95 7.69
CA ASP A 425 13.01 9.86 7.40
C ASP A 425 14.34 9.08 7.49
N PRO A 426 15.14 9.01 6.40
CA PRO A 426 16.41 8.30 6.42
C PRO A 426 17.49 9.02 7.23
N ALA A 427 17.37 10.33 7.45
CA ALA A 427 18.31 11.13 8.23
C ALA A 427 18.01 11.09 9.73
N ASP A 428 16.73 10.92 10.10
CA ASP A 428 16.27 10.83 11.48
C ASP A 428 15.37 9.60 11.67
N ARG A 429 16.00 8.44 11.89
CA ARG A 429 15.27 7.16 11.92
C ARG A 429 14.33 7.11 13.14
N PRO A 430 13.01 6.92 12.94
CA PRO A 430 12.05 6.86 14.04
C PRO A 430 12.16 5.54 14.84
N GLY A 431 11.49 5.50 15.98
CA GLY A 431 11.26 4.28 16.76
C GLY A 431 10.07 3.45 16.27
N TRP A 432 9.12 4.04 15.53
CA TRP A 432 7.91 3.38 15.02
C TRP A 432 7.21 4.18 13.92
N LEU A 433 6.35 3.50 13.17
CA LEU A 433 5.48 4.08 12.15
C LEU A 433 4.06 4.21 12.69
N LEU A 434 3.44 5.38 12.50
CA LEU A 434 2.04 5.62 12.82
C LEU A 434 1.25 5.88 11.54
N ASN A 435 0.34 4.99 11.19
CA ASN A 435 -0.57 5.19 10.08
C ASN A 435 -2.00 5.51 10.55
N VAL A 436 -2.44 6.75 10.39
CA VAL A 436 -3.83 7.15 10.63
C VAL A 436 -4.57 7.21 9.31
N THR A 437 -5.75 6.62 9.20
CA THR A 437 -6.42 6.44 7.90
C THR A 437 -7.95 6.46 8.00
N ASN A 438 -8.60 6.80 6.90
CA ASN A 438 -10.04 6.70 6.75
C ASN A 438 -10.41 5.82 5.55
N ASP A 439 -10.44 4.50 5.76
CA ASP A 439 -10.86 3.54 4.73
C ASP A 439 -12.39 3.55 4.46
N GLY A 440 -13.16 4.44 5.10
CA GLY A 440 -14.60 4.58 4.84
C GLY A 440 -14.92 4.92 3.38
N TRP A 441 -13.97 5.52 2.67
CA TRP A 441 -14.05 5.74 1.22
C TRP A 441 -14.10 4.45 0.40
N TYR A 442 -13.57 3.33 0.92
CA TYR A 442 -13.47 2.08 0.19
C TYR A 442 -14.62 1.11 0.51
N GLY A 443 -15.35 1.37 1.60
CA GLY A 443 -16.46 0.55 2.11
C GLY A 443 -16.05 -0.89 2.46
N PHE A 444 -17.05 -1.72 2.79
CA PHE A 444 -16.86 -3.16 2.96
C PHE A 444 -16.51 -3.85 1.63
N SER A 445 -15.23 -3.84 1.28
CA SER A 445 -14.70 -4.34 0.00
C SER A 445 -13.31 -4.92 0.17
N THR A 446 -12.65 -5.31 -0.92
CA THR A 446 -11.25 -5.80 -0.87
C THR A 446 -10.24 -4.69 -0.58
N GLY A 447 -10.58 -3.41 -0.81
CA GLY A 447 -9.66 -2.27 -0.67
C GLY A 447 -9.02 -2.14 0.71
N PRO A 448 -9.79 -2.08 1.81
CA PRO A 448 -9.24 -1.99 3.17
C PRO A 448 -8.35 -3.17 3.55
N PHE A 449 -8.67 -4.39 3.09
CA PHE A 449 -7.82 -5.57 3.31
C PHE A 449 -6.50 -5.42 2.57
N GLN A 450 -6.52 -4.99 1.30
CA GLN A 450 -5.31 -4.73 0.52
C GLN A 450 -4.45 -3.65 1.19
N HIS A 451 -5.07 -2.53 1.59
CA HIS A 451 -4.39 -1.41 2.24
C HIS A 451 -3.69 -1.84 3.55
N PHE A 452 -4.36 -2.62 4.40
CA PHE A 452 -3.76 -3.14 5.63
C PHE A 452 -2.54 -4.04 5.35
N GLN A 453 -2.61 -4.92 4.35
CA GLN A 453 -1.49 -5.81 4.02
C GLN A 453 -0.30 -5.04 3.43
N ILE A 454 -0.56 -4.02 2.62
CA ILE A 454 0.46 -3.11 2.11
C ILE A 454 1.16 -2.39 3.26
N ALA A 455 0.38 -1.87 4.22
CA ALA A 455 0.91 -1.17 5.38
C ALA A 455 1.79 -2.10 6.23
N ARG A 456 1.31 -3.32 6.51
CA ARG A 456 2.05 -4.33 7.29
C ARG A 456 3.42 -4.66 6.68
N MET A 457 3.55 -4.62 5.35
CA MET A 457 4.83 -4.84 4.68
C MET A 457 5.88 -3.77 5.04
N ARG A 458 5.47 -2.51 5.22
CA ARG A 458 6.38 -1.42 5.63
C ARG A 458 7.13 -1.77 6.93
N ALA A 459 6.45 -2.41 7.88
CA ALA A 459 7.07 -2.81 9.14
C ALA A 459 8.25 -3.77 8.96
N VAL A 460 8.11 -4.73 8.02
CA VAL A 460 9.16 -5.70 7.69
C VAL A 460 10.31 -5.06 6.92
N GLU A 461 9.96 -4.20 5.97
CA GLU A 461 10.91 -3.47 5.13
C GLU A 461 11.79 -2.54 5.96
N GLU A 462 11.20 -1.75 6.85
CA GLU A 462 11.94 -0.76 7.65
C GLU A 462 12.56 -1.33 8.94
N GLY A 463 12.10 -2.51 9.38
CA GLY A 463 12.43 -3.02 10.71
C GLY A 463 11.90 -2.12 11.81
N LEU A 464 10.73 -1.54 11.58
CA LEU A 464 10.01 -0.65 12.49
C LEU A 464 8.65 -1.26 12.81
N PRO A 465 8.18 -1.17 14.05
CA PRO A 465 6.80 -1.51 14.36
C PRO A 465 5.86 -0.50 13.67
N LEU A 466 4.66 -0.95 13.31
CA LEU A 466 3.61 -0.14 12.72
C LEU A 466 2.38 -0.17 13.59
N VAL A 467 1.86 1.00 13.92
CA VAL A 467 0.55 1.17 14.54
C VAL A 467 -0.37 1.81 13.52
N ARG A 468 -1.49 1.16 13.22
CA ARG A 468 -2.48 1.65 12.26
C ARG A 468 -3.82 1.87 12.94
N VAL A 469 -4.40 3.06 12.78
CA VAL A 469 -5.73 3.41 13.29
C VAL A 469 -6.60 3.94 12.18
N ALA A 470 -7.68 3.20 11.93
CA ALA A 470 -8.67 3.51 10.92
C ALA A 470 -10.00 3.97 11.55
N ASN A 471 -10.77 4.79 10.83
CA ASN A 471 -12.13 5.16 11.24
C ASN A 471 -13.09 3.95 11.18
N THR A 472 -13.23 3.38 9.98
CA THR A 472 -14.04 2.18 9.70
C THR A 472 -13.20 1.03 9.13
N GLY A 473 -11.91 1.26 8.86
CA GLY A 473 -11.01 0.26 8.27
C GLY A 473 -10.48 -0.77 9.25
N ILE A 474 -9.37 -1.43 8.92
CA ILE A 474 -8.68 -2.35 9.83
C ILE A 474 -7.65 -1.56 10.65
N SER A 475 -7.85 -1.50 11.96
CA SER A 475 -6.85 -1.00 12.92
C SER A 475 -6.01 -2.13 13.51
N GLY A 476 -4.77 -1.86 13.88
CA GLY A 476 -3.93 -2.85 14.54
C GLY A 476 -2.53 -2.39 14.89
N ILE A 477 -1.87 -3.21 15.73
CA ILE A 477 -0.46 -3.08 16.09
C ILE A 477 0.30 -4.21 15.42
N VAL A 478 1.38 -3.86 14.73
CA VAL A 478 2.25 -4.75 13.97
C VAL A 478 3.67 -4.55 14.46
N ASP A 479 4.37 -5.64 14.78
CA ASP A 479 5.78 -5.53 15.19
C ASP A 479 6.74 -5.36 14.00
N SER A 480 8.03 -5.16 14.28
CA SER A 480 9.07 -4.98 13.26
C SER A 480 9.37 -6.20 12.37
N TYR A 481 8.70 -7.32 12.64
CA TYR A 481 8.75 -8.53 11.81
C TYR A 481 7.46 -8.73 11.00
N GLY A 482 6.51 -7.80 11.07
CA GLY A 482 5.23 -7.88 10.37
C GLY A 482 4.21 -8.80 11.03
N ARG A 483 4.40 -9.19 12.31
CA ARG A 483 3.42 -9.98 13.07
C ARG A 483 2.37 -9.03 13.65
N VAL A 484 1.09 -9.34 13.45
CA VAL A 484 -0.03 -8.55 14.00
C VAL A 484 -0.24 -8.97 15.46
N THR A 485 -0.08 -8.04 16.40
CA THR A 485 -0.16 -8.30 17.85
C THR A 485 -1.52 -7.93 18.45
N ARG A 486 -2.20 -6.94 17.85
CA ARG A 486 -3.54 -6.47 18.19
C ARG A 486 -4.27 -6.04 16.92
N ARG A 487 -5.60 -6.18 16.88
CA ARG A 487 -6.40 -5.83 15.71
C ARG A 487 -7.86 -5.50 16.10
N ILE A 488 -8.46 -4.57 15.36
CA ILE A 488 -9.91 -4.37 15.25
C ILE A 488 -10.29 -4.65 13.78
N GLY A 489 -11.41 -5.35 13.56
CA GLY A 489 -11.86 -5.75 12.22
C GLY A 489 -12.36 -4.58 11.38
N LEU A 490 -12.68 -4.87 10.12
CA LEU A 490 -13.27 -3.91 9.19
C LEU A 490 -14.71 -3.61 9.62
N GLU A 491 -15.07 -2.33 9.68
CA GLU A 491 -16.39 -1.81 10.08
C GLU A 491 -16.83 -2.25 11.49
N GLU A 492 -15.88 -2.59 12.37
CA GLU A 492 -16.14 -2.84 13.79
C GLU A 492 -15.97 -1.55 14.60
N LYS A 493 -16.83 -1.30 15.59
CA LYS A 493 -16.64 -0.22 16.56
C LYS A 493 -15.93 -0.78 17.80
N GLY A 494 -14.83 -0.18 18.22
CA GLY A 494 -14.14 -0.63 19.41
C GLY A 494 -12.87 0.13 19.76
N VAL A 495 -12.26 -0.28 20.87
CA VAL A 495 -10.93 0.15 21.28
C VAL A 495 -10.05 -1.07 21.50
N VAL A 496 -8.76 -0.94 21.21
CA VAL A 496 -7.78 -1.98 21.52
C VAL A 496 -6.56 -1.37 22.18
N ASP A 497 -6.18 -1.95 23.32
CA ASP A 497 -5.00 -1.56 24.07
C ASP A 497 -3.86 -2.56 23.79
N GLY A 498 -2.64 -2.06 23.68
CA GLY A 498 -1.46 -2.90 23.52
C GLY A 498 -0.14 -2.16 23.74
N PRO A 499 0.91 -2.87 24.19
CA PRO A 499 2.24 -2.29 24.28
C PRO A 499 2.74 -1.94 22.87
N LEU A 500 3.53 -0.87 22.78
CA LEU A 500 4.23 -0.53 21.53
C LEU A 500 5.38 -1.51 21.33
N PRO A 501 5.43 -2.31 20.25
CA PRO A 501 6.57 -3.17 19.98
C PRO A 501 7.82 -2.33 19.72
N ARG A 502 8.99 -2.89 19.94
CA ARG A 502 10.27 -2.20 19.75
C ARG A 502 10.74 -2.32 18.30
N ALA A 503 11.34 -1.25 17.78
CA ALA A 503 12.13 -1.31 16.54
C ALA A 503 13.29 -2.30 16.63
N LEU A 504 13.71 -2.83 15.48
CA LEU A 504 14.98 -3.56 15.40
C LEU A 504 16.13 -2.62 15.78
N ALA A 505 17.11 -3.17 16.52
CA ALA A 505 18.29 -2.42 16.95
C ALA A 505 19.09 -1.86 15.76
N ALA A 506 19.10 -2.59 14.65
CA ALA A 506 19.71 -2.18 13.39
C ALA A 506 18.62 -2.01 12.33
N ALA A 507 18.69 -0.92 11.56
CA ALA A 507 17.94 -0.78 10.32
C ALA A 507 18.23 -1.98 9.40
N THR A 508 17.21 -2.46 8.71
CA THR A 508 17.30 -3.56 7.74
C THR A 508 18.21 -3.17 6.56
N LEU A 509 18.57 -4.12 5.69
CA LEU A 509 19.32 -3.77 4.49
C LEU A 509 18.46 -2.94 3.53
N TYR A 510 17.17 -3.24 3.42
CA TYR A 510 16.25 -2.45 2.62
C TYR A 510 16.13 -1.01 3.13
N ALA A 511 15.93 -0.79 4.44
CA ALA A 511 15.85 0.55 5.03
C ALA A 511 17.09 1.42 4.75
N ARG A 512 18.26 0.76 4.60
CA ARG A 512 19.54 1.45 4.36
C ARG A 512 19.84 1.69 2.88
N TRP A 513 19.44 0.78 1.99
CA TRP A 513 19.84 0.77 0.57
C TRP A 513 18.66 0.99 -0.39
N GLY A 514 17.44 1.03 0.15
CA GLY A 514 16.20 1.08 -0.61
C GLY A 514 16.15 0.01 -1.70
N ASP A 515 15.78 0.45 -2.89
CA ASP A 515 15.60 -0.41 -4.06
C ASP A 515 16.92 -0.83 -4.75
N ALA A 516 18.10 -0.49 -4.21
CA ALA A 516 19.39 -0.82 -4.83
C ALA A 516 19.64 -2.34 -4.91
N LEU A 517 19.30 -3.10 -3.86
CA LEU A 517 19.44 -4.56 -3.87
C LEU A 517 18.45 -5.23 -4.83
N TYR A 518 17.24 -4.69 -4.93
CA TYR A 518 16.28 -5.06 -5.96
C TYR A 518 16.83 -4.80 -7.37
N ALA A 519 17.39 -3.61 -7.62
CA ALA A 519 17.97 -3.25 -8.91
C ALA A 519 19.13 -4.17 -9.31
N GLY A 520 19.99 -4.54 -8.35
CA GLY A 520 21.05 -5.52 -8.57
C GLY A 520 20.51 -6.91 -8.96
N ALA A 521 19.49 -7.40 -8.26
CA ALA A 521 18.83 -8.68 -8.59
C ALA A 521 18.14 -8.64 -9.97
N LEU A 522 17.48 -7.54 -10.30
CA LEU A 522 16.85 -7.31 -11.60
C LEU A 522 17.88 -7.31 -12.73
N LEU A 523 19.01 -6.61 -12.54
CA LEU A 523 20.10 -6.55 -13.52
C LEU A 523 20.72 -7.94 -13.75
N LEU A 524 20.96 -8.69 -12.68
CA LEU A 524 21.47 -10.06 -12.79
C LEU A 524 20.52 -10.95 -13.61
N LEU A 525 19.21 -10.87 -13.33
CA LEU A 525 18.21 -11.65 -14.06
C LEU A 525 18.12 -11.24 -15.54
N LEU A 526 18.24 -9.94 -15.83
CA LEU A 526 18.30 -9.41 -17.19
C LEU A 526 19.53 -9.95 -17.94
N LEU A 527 20.71 -9.96 -17.32
CA LEU A 527 21.92 -10.53 -17.91
C LEU A 527 21.77 -12.03 -18.18
N CYS A 528 21.21 -12.80 -17.23
CA CYS A 528 20.91 -14.21 -17.43
C CYS A 528 19.95 -14.43 -18.62
N THR A 529 18.92 -13.57 -18.74
CA THR A 529 17.97 -13.60 -19.86
C THR A 529 18.68 -13.41 -21.20
N ILE A 530 19.58 -12.42 -21.30
CA ILE A 530 20.34 -12.13 -22.53
C ILE A 530 21.26 -13.30 -22.88
N VAL A 531 22.02 -13.83 -21.90
CA VAL A 531 22.96 -14.94 -22.13
C VAL A 531 22.24 -16.20 -22.59
N ILE A 532 21.12 -16.56 -21.95
CA ILE A 532 20.34 -17.75 -22.32
C ILE A 532 19.64 -17.52 -23.67
N GLY A 533 19.12 -16.31 -23.92
CA GLY A 533 18.50 -15.94 -25.19
C GLY A 533 19.43 -16.10 -26.39
N ARG A 534 20.70 -15.68 -26.26
CA ARG A 534 21.73 -15.84 -27.31
C ARG A 534 22.16 -17.28 -27.58
N ARG A 535 21.98 -18.20 -26.62
CA ARG A 535 22.31 -19.62 -26.80
C ARG A 535 21.17 -20.42 -27.44
N GLY A 536 19.96 -19.86 -27.49
CA GLY A 536 18.76 -20.49 -28.05
C GLY A 536 18.35 -19.99 -29.44
N THR A 537 19.06 -18.99 -29.96
CA THR A 537 19.08 -18.59 -31.38
C THR A 537 20.24 -19.26 -32.07
#